data_AF-Q2J649-F1
#
_entry.id   AF-Q2J649-F1
#
_cell.length_a   1.000
_cell.length_b   1.000
_cell.length_c   1.000
_cell.angle_alpha   90.00
_cell.angle_beta   90.00
_cell.angle_gamma   90.00
#
_symmetry.space_group_name_H-M   'P 1'
#
loop_
_entity.id
_entity.type
_entity.pdbx_description
1 polymer ?
#
loop_
_entity_poly.entity_id
_entity_poly.type
_entity_poly.pdbx_seq_one_letter_code
_entity_poly.pdbx_strand_id
1 'polypeptide(L)'
;MARTLLYRADPDPIAAAASARDALDVLDVLDGRPTRGVIQRSGEMWREMHHRWPKIAAVQDLGEVIDHSRRALEAKPPASA
;
A
#
# COMPACT_ATOMS: atom_id res chain seq x y z
N MET A 1 10.55 5.54 1.91
CA MET A 1 10.08 6.69 2.72
C MET A 1 9.03 6.27 3.76
N ALA A 2 7.89 5.70 3.37
CA ALA A 2 6.83 5.28 4.29
C ALA A 2 7.27 4.46 5.53
N ARG A 3 8.18 3.49 5.38
CA ARG A 3 8.68 2.68 6.50
C ARG A 3 9.46 3.51 7.53
N THR A 4 10.22 4.50 7.07
CA THR A 4 10.98 5.41 7.94
C THR A 4 10.07 6.32 8.76
N LEU A 5 8.93 6.74 8.18
CA LEU A 5 7.92 7.55 8.88
C LEU A 5 7.20 6.75 9.97
N LEU A 6 6.95 5.47 9.72
CA LEU A 6 6.29 4.53 10.65
C LEU A 6 7.07 4.23 11.92
N TYR A 7 8.41 4.31 11.89
CA TYR A 7 9.30 3.99 13.02
C TYR A 7 9.95 5.23 13.66
N ARG A 8 9.44 6.43 13.39
CA ARG A 8 9.85 7.64 14.13
C ARG A 8 9.33 7.62 15.56
N ALA A 9 9.98 8.42 16.42
CA ALA A 9 9.58 8.59 17.83
C ALA A 9 8.15 9.14 17.98
N ASP A 10 7.72 9.98 17.02
CA ASP A 10 6.34 10.43 16.86
C ASP A 10 5.89 10.17 15.41
N PRO A 11 5.35 8.98 15.13
CA PRO A 11 4.97 8.59 13.79
C PRO A 11 3.64 9.22 13.39
N ASP A 12 3.64 9.99 12.30
CA ASP A 12 2.43 10.53 11.68
C ASP A 12 1.79 9.48 10.75
N PRO A 13 0.63 8.90 11.13
CA PRO A 13 -0.03 7.87 10.33
C PRO A 13 -0.52 8.40 8.99
N ILE A 14 -0.87 9.69 8.89
CA ILE A 14 -1.37 10.30 7.65
C ILE A 14 -0.21 10.42 6.66
N ALA A 15 0.92 10.99 7.08
CA ALA A 15 2.11 11.09 6.23
C ALA A 15 2.64 9.71 5.82
N ALA A 16 2.61 8.73 6.73
CA ALA A 16 3.06 7.37 6.43
C ALA A 16 2.13 6.68 5.40
N ALA A 17 0.81 6.82 5.56
CA ALA A 17 -0.18 6.27 4.63
C ALA A 17 -0.10 6.95 3.26
N ALA A 18 0.03 8.28 3.21
CA ALA A 18 0.21 9.04 1.98
C ALA A 18 1.48 8.58 1.22
N SER A 19 2.61 8.45 1.91
CA SER A 19 3.84 7.98 1.28
C SER A 19 3.76 6.53 0.78
N ALA A 20 2.94 5.67 1.42
CA ALA A 20 2.71 4.32 0.96
C ALA A 20 1.81 4.30 -0.30
N ARG A 21 0.81 5.18 -0.35
CA ARG A 21 -0.05 5.37 -1.52
C ARG A 21 0.72 5.91 -2.72
N ASP A 22 1.53 6.94 -2.53
CA ASP A 22 2.37 7.52 -3.60
C ASP A 22 3.26 6.46 -4.27
N ALA A 23 3.77 5.50 -3.49
CA ALA A 23 4.59 4.43 -4.02
C ALA A 23 3.82 3.46 -4.92
N LEU A 24 2.51 3.27 -4.67
CA LEU A 24 1.62 2.48 -5.52
C LEU A 24 1.23 3.26 -6.78
N ASP A 25 0.90 4.54 -6.63
CA ASP A 25 0.47 5.41 -7.73
C ASP A 25 1.61 5.69 -8.72
N VAL A 26 2.84 5.93 -8.24
CA VAL A 26 4.02 6.13 -9.11
C VAL A 26 4.29 4.90 -9.98
N LEU A 27 4.04 3.70 -9.45
CA LEU A 27 4.22 2.47 -10.23
C LEU A 27 3.12 2.32 -11.30
N ASP A 28 1.88 2.70 -10.98
CA ASP A 28 0.79 2.72 -11.95
C ASP A 28 1.04 3.72 -13.09
N VAL A 29 1.53 4.92 -12.78
CA VAL A 29 1.82 6.00 -13.75
C VAL A 29 2.97 5.66 -14.71
N LEU A 30 3.96 4.89 -14.27
CA LEU A 30 5.12 4.52 -15.10
C LEU A 30 4.84 3.35 -16.06
N ASP A 31 3.57 3.00 -16.33
CA ASP A 31 3.13 1.76 -17.01
C ASP A 31 3.62 0.46 -16.33
N GLY A 32 4.32 0.59 -15.20
CA GLY A 32 4.94 -0.46 -14.43
C GLY A 32 4.01 -0.89 -13.30
N ARG A 33 2.87 -1.51 -13.65
CA ARG A 33 1.88 -1.98 -12.67
C ARG A 33 2.55 -2.53 -11.41
N PRO A 34 2.11 -2.14 -10.20
CA PRO A 34 2.78 -2.53 -8.98
C PRO A 34 2.95 -4.04 -8.91
N THR A 35 4.19 -4.49 -8.79
CA THR A 35 4.50 -5.93 -8.77
C THR A 35 3.91 -6.57 -7.52
N ARG A 36 3.69 -7.90 -7.56
CA ARG A 36 3.19 -8.68 -6.41
C ARG A 36 3.95 -8.40 -5.12
N GLY A 37 5.28 -8.24 -5.20
CA GLY A 37 6.12 -7.93 -4.05
C GLY A 37 5.96 -6.51 -3.49
N VAL A 38 5.52 -5.53 -4.30
CA VAL A 38 5.19 -4.19 -3.80
C VAL A 38 3.84 -4.20 -3.09
N ILE A 39 2.83 -4.85 -3.69
CA ILE A 39 1.49 -4.96 -3.11
C ILE A 39 1.54 -5.72 -1.78
N GLN A 40 2.31 -6.81 -1.71
CA GLN A 40 2.48 -7.58 -0.46
C GLN A 40 3.13 -6.75 0.65
N ARG A 41 4.23 -6.05 0.36
CA ARG A 41 4.91 -5.18 1.35
C ARG A 41 4.02 -4.01 1.79
N SER A 42 3.28 -3.42 0.86
CA SER A 42 2.32 -2.35 1.16
C SER A 42 1.19 -2.87 2.06
N GLY A 43 0.70 -4.09 1.82
CA GLY A 43 -0.30 -4.76 2.67
C GLY A 43 0.19 -5.13 4.06
N GLU A 44 1.47 -5.47 4.23
CA GLU A 44 2.08 -5.64 5.56
C GLU A 44 2.14 -4.31 6.32
N MET A 45 2.58 -3.24 5.65
CA MET A 45 2.64 -1.91 6.24
C MET A 45 1.26 -1.39 6.60
N TRP A 46 0.27 -1.57 5.71
CA TRP A 46 -1.11 -1.20 6.00
C TRP A 46 -1.67 -1.95 7.21
N ARG A 47 -1.41 -3.26 7.35
CA ARG A 47 -1.84 -4.02 8.53
C ARG A 47 -1.24 -3.46 9.82
N GLU A 48 0.03 -3.08 9.81
CA GLU A 48 0.68 -2.46 10.97
C GLU A 48 0.06 -1.08 11.28
N MET A 49 -0.17 -0.25 10.27
CA MET A 49 -0.84 1.06 10.44
C MET A 49 -2.28 0.90 10.93
N HIS A 50 -3.04 -0.02 10.36
CA HIS A 50 -4.45 -0.26 10.70
C HIS A 50 -4.58 -0.81 12.12
N HIS A 51 -3.65 -1.63 12.59
CA HIS A 51 -3.64 -2.08 13.97
C HIS A 51 -3.45 -0.92 14.96
N ARG A 52 -2.57 0.03 14.65
CA ARG A 52 -2.27 1.18 15.53
C ARG A 52 -3.29 2.31 15.39
N TRP A 53 -3.82 2.52 14.20
CA TRP A 53 -4.66 3.67 13.84
C TRP A 53 -5.85 3.27 12.93
N PRO A 54 -6.74 2.37 13.38
CA PRO A 54 -7.81 1.82 12.55
C PRO A 54 -8.84 2.86 12.11
N LYS A 55 -8.97 3.97 12.84
CA LYS A 55 -9.98 5.02 12.62
C LYS A 55 -9.49 6.18 11.75
N ILE A 56 -8.23 6.17 11.32
CA ILE A 56 -7.69 7.23 10.46
C ILE A 56 -8.10 6.96 9.02
N ALA A 57 -8.82 7.89 8.40
CA ALA A 57 -9.34 7.77 7.04
C ALA A 57 -8.24 7.42 6.03
N ALA A 58 -7.10 8.12 6.08
CA ALA A 58 -5.96 7.84 5.20
C ALA A 58 -5.43 6.40 5.30
N VAL A 59 -5.52 5.76 6.47
CA VAL A 59 -5.12 4.36 6.65
C VAL A 59 -6.16 3.41 6.09
N GLN A 60 -7.45 3.76 6.14
CA GLN A 60 -8.53 2.98 5.52
C GLN A 60 -8.43 3.05 3.99
N ASP A 61 -8.27 4.25 3.44
CA ASP A 61 -8.11 4.49 1.99
C ASP A 61 -6.93 3.70 1.42
N LEU A 62 -5.79 3.65 2.12
CA LEU A 62 -4.65 2.84 1.72
C LEU A 62 -5.00 1.35 1.59
N GLY A 63 -5.85 0.84 2.49
CA GLY A 63 -6.34 -0.54 2.45
C GLY A 63 -7.16 -0.82 1.20
N GLU A 64 -8.06 0.10 0.84
CA GLU A 64 -8.88 -0.01 -0.37
C GLU A 64 -8.04 -0.05 -1.65
N VAL A 65 -7.02 0.81 -1.74
CA VAL A 65 -6.08 0.84 -2.87
C VAL A 65 -5.32 -0.48 -2.97
N ILE A 66 -4.80 -1.00 -1.87
CA ILE A 66 -4.07 -2.28 -1.85
C ILE A 66 -4.98 -3.44 -2.27
N ASP A 67 -6.21 -3.49 -1.77
CA ASP A 67 -7.19 -4.51 -2.14
C ASP A 67 -7.55 -4.42 -3.63
N HIS A 68 -7.71 -3.20 -4.16
CA HIS A 68 -7.94 -2.97 -5.58
C HIS A 68 -6.76 -3.50 -6.41
N SER A 69 -5.52 -3.14 -6.07
CA SER A 69 -4.32 -3.61 -6.76
C SER A 69 -4.16 -5.13 -6.68
N ARG A 70 -4.52 -5.74 -5.55
CA ARG A 70 -4.48 -7.20 -5.37
C ARG A 70 -5.48 -7.90 -6.29
N ARG A 71 -6.71 -7.40 -6.37
CA ARG A 71 -7.72 -7.93 -7.29
C ARG A 71 -7.31 -7.77 -8.74
N ALA A 72 -6.70 -6.64 -9.10
CA ALA A 72 -6.17 -6.41 -10.45
C ALA A 72 -5.05 -7.40 -10.83
N LEU A 73 -4.23 -7.83 -9.86
CA LEU A 73 -3.27 -8.92 -10.07
C LEU A 73 -3.94 -10.29 -10.23
N GLU A 74 -4.92 -10.62 -9.39
CA GLU A 74 -5.60 -11.91 -9.38
C GLU A 74 -6.53 -12.11 -10.59
N ALA A 75 -7.10 -11.03 -11.14
CA ALA A 75 -7.91 -11.06 -12.35
C ALA A 75 -7.09 -11.35 -13.62
N LYS A 76 -5.75 -11.37 -13.55
CA LYS A 76 -4.90 -11.85 -14.64
C LYS A 76 -4.98 -13.39 -14.63
N PRO A 77 -5.40 -14.04 -15.73
CA PRO A 77 -5.29 -15.49 -15.82
C PRO A 77 -3.84 -15.89 -15.56
N PRO A 78 -3.56 -17.03 -14.87
CA PRO A 78 -2.21 -17.58 -14.89
C PRO A 78 -1.79 -17.67 -16.35
N ALA A 79 -0.61 -17.15 -16.68
CA ALA A 79 -0.06 -17.35 -18.00
C ALA A 79 0.05 -18.86 -18.23
N SER A 80 -0.89 -19.43 -18.98
CA SER A 80 -0.72 -20.76 -19.55
C SER A 80 0.32 -20.63 -20.65
N ALA A 81 1.55 -21.06 -20.37
CA ALA A 81 2.53 -21.59 -21.32
C ALA A 81 3.71 -22.18 -20.56
#